data_AF-A0A972J5V8-F1
#
_entry.id   AF-A0A972J5V8-F1
#
_cell.length_a   1.000
_cell.length_b   1.000
_cell.length_c   1.000
_cell.angle_alpha   90.00
_cell.angle_beta   90.00
_cell.angle_gamma   90.00
#
_symmetry.space_group_name_H-M   'P 1'
#
loop_
_entity.id
_entity.type
_entity.pdbx_description
1 polymer ?
#
loop_
_entity_poly.entity_id
_entity_poly.type
_entity_poly.pdbx_seq_one_letter_code
_entity_poly.pdbx_strand_id
1 'polypeptide(L)'
;MKKLSSPVSFFLERHGMHPASQDVKTNAELFLGEMRNGLSGNESSIKMLPGFLSLDFERRPEGHFAVIDAGGTNFRTCLVSFSGSEPHISDLKLSPMPGSSGDYVSWAEFIDHTATEVLPLLKKTRKAAFCFSYPTFMYPDGDGSLVMLTKQIKISGFEGRRILADLTERLSELGERNIEITLLNDTLAVLLSAFADSSLKSPSQTFGLIVGTGLNTAAFFDNVLIKKLPELKSGESLINLESGGFSKIIQGDFDIELDKTSQDPGKYKYEKMCSGAYLGRLSEITLREAAIDGLFTPEFAKELEAL
;
A
#
# COMPACT_ATOMS: atom_id res chain seq x y z
N MET A 1 -17.92 16.16 -40.72
CA MET A 1 -16.97 17.10 -40.09
C MET A 1 -16.66 16.60 -38.69
N LYS A 2 -15.44 16.14 -38.42
CA LYS A 2 -15.01 15.88 -37.03
C LYS A 2 -15.13 17.20 -36.28
N LYS A 3 -15.85 17.23 -35.15
CA LYS A 3 -15.84 18.41 -34.25
C LYS A 3 -14.37 18.74 -33.99
N LEU A 4 -13.93 19.94 -34.34
CA LEU A 4 -12.62 20.44 -33.91
C LEU A 4 -12.59 20.30 -32.38
N SER A 5 -11.60 19.57 -31.86
CA SER A 5 -11.43 19.42 -30.42
C SER A 5 -11.21 20.82 -29.81
N SER A 6 -11.71 21.06 -28.60
CA SER A 6 -11.51 22.36 -27.94
C SER A 6 -10.01 22.65 -27.79
N PRO A 7 -9.58 23.93 -27.70
CA PRO A 7 -8.18 24.26 -27.44
C PRO A 7 -7.57 23.47 -26.27
N VAL A 8 -8.38 23.21 -25.23
CA VAL A 8 -8.02 22.35 -24.08
C VAL A 8 -7.80 20.89 -24.51
N SER A 9 -8.67 20.33 -25.34
CA SER A 9 -8.53 18.94 -25.79
C SER A 9 -7.31 18.76 -26.69
N PHE A 10 -7.02 19.73 -27.58
CA PHE A 10 -5.77 19.73 -28.36
C PHE A 10 -4.52 19.80 -27.47
N PHE A 11 -4.52 20.67 -26.47
CA PHE A 11 -3.44 20.77 -25.48
C PHE A 11 -3.21 19.44 -24.75
N LEU A 12 -4.27 18.83 -24.22
CA LEU A 12 -4.18 17.55 -23.53
C LEU A 12 -3.72 16.41 -24.48
N GLU A 13 -4.17 16.41 -25.73
CA GLU A 13 -3.76 15.40 -26.72
C GLU A 13 -2.27 15.52 -27.05
N ARG A 14 -1.79 16.75 -27.26
CA ARG A 14 -0.38 17.06 -27.56
C ARG A 14 0.56 16.57 -26.46
N HIS A 15 0.15 16.70 -25.20
CA HIS A 15 0.95 16.30 -24.03
C HIS A 15 0.70 14.86 -23.57
N GLY A 16 -0.11 14.07 -24.29
CA GLY A 16 -0.44 12.69 -23.89
C GLY A 16 -1.32 12.59 -22.64
N MET A 17 -1.92 13.69 -22.21
CA MET A 17 -2.75 13.78 -21.00
C MET A 17 -4.25 13.61 -21.29
N HIS A 18 -4.64 13.56 -22.56
CA HIS A 18 -6.03 13.36 -22.93
C HIS A 18 -6.48 11.93 -22.58
N PRO A 19 -7.67 11.72 -21.99
CA PRO A 19 -8.15 10.38 -21.66
C PRO A 19 -8.21 9.42 -22.85
N ALA A 20 -8.49 9.93 -24.05
CA ALA A 20 -8.50 9.12 -25.27
C ALA A 20 -7.09 8.70 -25.75
N SER A 21 -6.03 9.35 -25.25
CA SER A 21 -4.64 8.96 -25.53
C SER A 21 -4.20 7.76 -24.69
N GLN A 22 -4.98 7.37 -23.68
CA GLN A 22 -4.69 6.24 -22.81
C GLN A 22 -5.18 4.94 -23.45
N ASP A 23 -4.24 4.10 -23.88
CA ASP A 23 -4.54 2.75 -24.35
C ASP A 23 -4.68 1.80 -23.14
N VAL A 24 -5.89 1.73 -22.61
CA VAL A 24 -6.23 0.87 -21.47
C VAL A 24 -5.91 -0.60 -21.75
N LYS A 25 -6.10 -1.07 -22.99
CA LYS A 25 -5.86 -2.47 -23.36
C LYS A 25 -4.37 -2.77 -23.30
N THR A 26 -3.55 -1.94 -23.94
CA THR A 26 -2.09 -2.09 -23.92
C THR A 26 -1.54 -1.96 -22.49
N ASN A 27 -2.01 -0.98 -21.72
CA ASN A 27 -1.61 -0.82 -20.32
C ASN A 27 -1.97 -2.05 -19.48
N ALA A 28 -3.15 -2.64 -19.67
CA ALA A 28 -3.55 -3.87 -18.99
C ALA A 28 -2.69 -5.07 -19.38
N GLU A 29 -2.35 -5.22 -20.67
CA GLU A 29 -1.45 -6.28 -21.15
C GLU A 29 -0.04 -6.16 -20.56
N LEU A 30 0.49 -4.93 -20.48
CA LEU A 30 1.78 -4.64 -19.83
C LEU A 30 1.73 -4.93 -18.32
N PHE A 31 0.65 -4.54 -17.65
CA PHE A 31 0.45 -4.81 -16.22
C PHE A 31 0.40 -6.31 -15.95
N LEU A 32 -0.37 -7.07 -16.75
CA LEU A 32 -0.43 -8.53 -16.67
C LEU A 32 0.94 -9.18 -16.95
N GLY A 33 1.72 -8.63 -17.88
CA GLY A 33 3.10 -9.07 -18.14
C GLY A 33 3.98 -8.94 -16.90
N GLU A 34 3.95 -7.77 -16.26
CA GLU A 34 4.69 -7.51 -15.02
C GLU A 34 4.23 -8.41 -13.87
N MET A 35 2.93 -8.63 -13.70
CA MET A 35 2.41 -9.59 -12.72
C MET A 35 2.95 -11.01 -12.94
N ARG A 36 2.97 -11.49 -14.19
CA ARG A 36 3.52 -12.82 -14.52
C ARG A 36 5.02 -12.90 -14.21
N ASN A 37 5.77 -11.84 -14.49
CA ASN A 37 7.19 -11.75 -14.14
C ASN A 37 7.38 -11.81 -12.61
N GLY A 38 6.65 -10.98 -11.86
CA GLY A 38 6.72 -10.94 -10.40
C GLY A 38 6.29 -12.25 -9.72
N LEU A 39 5.30 -12.96 -10.25
CA LEU A 39 4.89 -14.30 -9.78
C LEU A 39 5.91 -15.37 -10.13
N SER A 40 6.66 -15.19 -11.22
CA SER A 40 7.72 -16.12 -11.65
C SER A 40 9.07 -15.87 -10.98
N GLY A 41 9.20 -14.76 -10.23
CA GLY A 41 10.48 -14.37 -9.62
C GLY A 41 11.46 -13.70 -10.59
N ASN A 42 10.98 -13.33 -11.79
CA ASN A 42 11.77 -12.56 -12.75
C ASN A 42 11.84 -11.09 -12.34
N GLU A 43 12.71 -10.32 -13.00
CA GLU A 43 12.72 -8.86 -12.86
C GLU A 43 11.35 -8.28 -13.19
N SER A 44 10.78 -7.52 -12.25
CA SER A 44 9.51 -6.83 -12.43
C SER A 44 9.41 -5.58 -11.55
N SER A 45 8.70 -4.60 -12.09
CA SER A 45 8.19 -3.41 -11.42
C SER A 45 7.04 -3.71 -10.45
N ILE A 46 6.31 -4.81 -10.63
CA ILE A 46 5.26 -5.30 -9.71
C ILE A 46 5.82 -6.49 -8.92
N LYS A 47 5.85 -6.39 -7.59
CA LYS A 47 6.60 -7.33 -6.75
C LYS A 47 5.87 -8.65 -6.48
N MET A 48 4.54 -8.64 -6.49
CA MET A 48 3.71 -9.82 -6.24
C MET A 48 4.09 -10.55 -4.95
N LEU A 49 4.21 -9.83 -3.84
CA LEU A 49 4.67 -10.31 -2.54
C LEU A 49 3.66 -11.27 -1.89
N PRO A 50 4.03 -12.53 -1.60
CA PRO A 50 3.16 -13.47 -0.89
C PRO A 50 2.86 -13.00 0.54
N GLY A 51 1.61 -13.15 0.98
CA GLY A 51 1.20 -12.77 2.34
C GLY A 51 1.41 -13.86 3.39
N PHE A 52 1.55 -15.14 2.99
CA PHE A 52 1.69 -16.30 3.88
C PHE A 52 0.67 -16.36 5.04
N LEU A 53 -0.58 -15.98 4.78
CA LEU A 53 -1.67 -16.08 5.76
C LEU A 53 -2.46 -17.37 5.57
N SER A 54 -2.71 -18.07 6.68
CA SER A 54 -3.67 -19.18 6.72
C SER A 54 -5.06 -18.62 7.01
N LEU A 55 -5.98 -18.76 6.06
CA LEU A 55 -7.31 -18.18 6.14
C LEU A 55 -8.36 -19.27 6.32
N ASP A 56 -9.19 -19.11 7.35
CA ASP A 56 -10.40 -19.89 7.56
C ASP A 56 -11.59 -18.92 7.51
N PHE A 57 -12.23 -18.85 6.34
CA PHE A 57 -13.36 -17.94 6.10
C PHE A 57 -14.67 -18.43 6.72
N GLU A 58 -14.73 -19.72 7.10
CA GLU A 58 -15.92 -20.32 7.71
C GLU A 58 -15.98 -20.01 9.21
N ARG A 59 -14.82 -19.94 9.86
CA ARG A 59 -14.73 -19.64 11.29
C ARG A 59 -14.69 -18.15 11.56
N ARG A 60 -15.73 -17.61 12.19
CA ARG A 60 -15.70 -16.25 12.72
C ARG A 60 -14.82 -16.19 13.98
N PRO A 61 -13.94 -15.18 14.10
CA PRO A 61 -13.08 -15.02 15.27
C PRO A 61 -13.92 -14.58 16.49
N GLU A 62 -13.80 -15.33 17.58
CA GLU A 62 -14.39 -14.98 18.88
C GLU A 62 -13.34 -14.37 19.82
N GLY A 63 -13.78 -13.44 20.66
CA GLY A 63 -12.94 -12.76 21.65
C GLY A 63 -12.42 -11.41 21.19
N HIS A 64 -11.39 -10.93 21.90
CA HIS A 64 -10.74 -9.66 21.62
C HIS A 64 -9.41 -9.86 20.89
N PHE A 65 -9.07 -8.96 20.00
CA PHE A 65 -7.85 -8.95 19.20
C PHE A 65 -7.19 -7.58 19.34
N ALA A 66 -5.92 -7.53 19.70
CA ALA A 66 -5.17 -6.29 19.63
C ALA A 66 -4.85 -6.02 18.15
N VAL A 67 -5.03 -4.79 17.71
CA VAL A 67 -4.68 -4.37 16.35
C VAL A 67 -3.64 -3.27 16.47
N ILE A 68 -2.55 -3.43 15.72
CA ILE A 68 -1.51 -2.43 15.52
C ILE A 68 -1.60 -2.02 14.04
N ASP A 69 -1.85 -0.75 13.77
CA ASP A 69 -1.89 -0.19 12.41
C ASP A 69 -0.81 0.89 12.30
N ALA A 70 0.30 0.53 11.64
CA ALA A 70 1.42 1.41 11.39
C ALA A 70 1.37 1.90 9.94
N GLY A 71 0.68 3.02 9.75
CA GLY A 71 0.54 3.72 8.47
C GLY A 71 1.66 4.73 8.22
N GLY A 72 1.52 5.53 7.14
CA GLY A 72 2.52 6.54 6.73
C GLY A 72 2.51 7.85 7.52
N THR A 73 1.55 8.05 8.42
CA THR A 73 1.41 9.29 9.20
C THR A 73 0.94 8.99 10.61
N ASN A 74 0.00 8.07 10.72
CA ASN A 74 -0.61 7.67 11.97
C ASN A 74 -0.13 6.27 12.36
N PHE A 75 0.16 6.11 13.64
CA PHE A 75 0.28 4.83 14.31
C PHE A 75 -0.94 4.66 15.21
N ARG A 76 -1.59 3.50 15.14
CA ARG A 76 -2.81 3.23 15.90
C ARG A 76 -2.71 1.91 16.60
N THR A 77 -3.24 1.86 17.81
CA THR A 77 -3.53 0.61 18.48
C THR A 77 -4.96 0.60 18.96
N CYS A 78 -5.65 -0.52 18.82
CA CYS A 78 -6.99 -0.69 19.37
C CYS A 78 -7.27 -2.15 19.71
N LEU A 79 -8.32 -2.37 20.48
CA LEU A 79 -8.90 -3.67 20.69
C LEU A 79 -10.10 -3.83 19.73
N VAL A 80 -10.16 -4.96 19.04
CA VAL A 80 -11.28 -5.31 18.16
C VAL A 80 -11.93 -6.58 18.68
N SER A 81 -13.25 -6.59 18.75
CA SER A 81 -14.06 -7.79 18.94
C SER A 81 -15.19 -7.80 17.91
N PHE A 82 -15.88 -8.94 17.78
CA PHE A 82 -16.98 -9.08 16.84
C PHE A 82 -18.25 -9.53 17.58
N SER A 83 -19.38 -8.89 17.26
CA SER A 83 -20.72 -9.41 17.58
C SER A 83 -21.38 -9.85 16.28
N GLY A 84 -21.27 -11.14 15.97
CA GLY A 84 -21.64 -11.64 14.64
C GLY A 84 -20.67 -11.11 13.58
N SER A 85 -21.17 -10.36 12.60
CA SER A 85 -20.35 -9.71 11.55
C SER A 85 -19.98 -8.26 11.88
N GLU A 86 -20.51 -7.69 12.96
CA GLU A 86 -20.26 -6.30 13.33
C GLU A 86 -18.97 -6.18 14.14
N PRO A 87 -17.97 -5.40 13.67
CA PRO A 87 -16.76 -5.15 14.45
C PRO A 87 -17.02 -4.07 15.52
N HIS A 88 -16.58 -4.33 16.74
CA HIS A 88 -16.54 -3.36 17.83
C HIS A 88 -15.10 -2.99 18.13
N ILE A 89 -14.81 -1.68 18.07
CA ILE A 89 -13.48 -1.12 18.34
C ILE A 89 -13.52 -0.45 19.71
N SER A 90 -12.61 -0.81 20.60
CA SER A 90 -12.40 -0.17 21.90
C SER A 90 -10.94 0.14 22.14
N ASP A 91 -10.66 0.94 23.18
CA ASP A 91 -9.28 1.29 23.59
C ASP A 91 -8.42 1.87 22.45
N LEU A 92 -9.06 2.58 21.49
CA LEU A 92 -8.37 3.20 20.37
C LEU A 92 -7.41 4.28 20.88
N LYS A 93 -6.15 4.13 20.52
CA LYS A 93 -5.10 5.12 20.71
C LYS A 93 -4.50 5.48 19.37
N LEU A 94 -4.30 6.78 19.16
CA LEU A 94 -3.68 7.37 17.99
C LEU A 94 -2.41 8.09 18.44
N SER A 95 -1.30 7.78 17.78
CA SER A 95 -0.03 8.47 17.94
C SER A 95 0.56 8.81 16.56
N PRO A 96 1.47 9.79 16.48
CA PRO A 96 2.27 9.98 15.28
C PRO A 96 3.09 8.73 14.97
N MET A 97 3.22 8.38 13.69
CA MET A 97 4.11 7.29 13.27
C MET A 97 5.57 7.63 13.64
N PRO A 98 6.33 6.75 14.31
CA PRO A 98 7.75 6.99 14.54
C PRO A 98 8.51 7.24 13.23
N GLY A 99 9.31 8.30 13.19
CA GLY A 99 10.02 8.74 11.99
C GLY A 99 9.19 9.61 11.03
N SER A 100 7.97 10.01 11.40
CA SER A 100 7.13 10.92 10.60
C SER A 100 7.38 12.42 10.85
N SER A 101 8.03 12.79 11.95
CA SER A 101 8.31 14.20 12.29
C SER A 101 9.48 14.81 11.52
N GLY A 102 10.17 14.03 10.68
CA GLY A 102 11.34 14.45 9.93
C GLY A 102 12.68 14.09 10.58
N ASP A 103 12.68 13.67 11.84
CA ASP A 103 13.83 13.12 12.55
C ASP A 103 13.96 11.60 12.30
N TYR A 104 15.18 11.09 12.31
CA TYR A 104 15.43 9.66 12.24
C TYR A 104 15.09 8.98 13.57
N VAL A 105 14.39 7.85 13.50
CA VAL A 105 14.15 6.94 14.61
C VAL A 105 14.88 5.63 14.32
N SER A 106 15.58 5.06 15.30
CA SER A 106 16.21 3.76 15.13
C SER A 106 15.16 2.64 15.11
N TRP A 107 15.50 1.52 14.49
CA TRP A 107 14.65 0.33 14.48
C TRP A 107 14.30 -0.15 15.90
N ALA A 108 15.26 -0.09 16.83
CA ALA A 108 15.03 -0.44 18.23
C ALA A 108 14.00 0.48 18.90
N GLU A 109 14.06 1.79 18.64
CA GLU A 109 13.07 2.75 19.14
C GLU A 109 11.68 2.52 18.51
N PHE A 110 11.60 2.16 17.23
CA PHE A 110 10.34 1.79 16.59
C PHE A 110 9.72 0.53 17.23
N ILE A 111 10.52 -0.50 17.48
CA ILE A 111 10.08 -1.73 18.15
C ILE A 111 9.65 -1.45 19.59
N ASP A 112 10.42 -0.64 20.34
CA ASP A 112 10.08 -0.26 21.71
C ASP A 112 8.78 0.55 21.77
N HIS A 113 8.59 1.49 20.84
CA HIS A 113 7.34 2.23 20.71
C HIS A 113 6.17 1.27 20.43
N THR A 114 6.32 0.38 19.44
CA THR A 114 5.29 -0.60 19.07
C THR A 114 4.92 -1.50 20.25
N ALA A 115 5.91 -2.03 20.97
CA ALA A 115 5.70 -2.85 22.15
C ALA A 115 4.99 -2.09 23.28
N THR A 116 5.41 -0.85 23.55
CA THR A 116 4.83 0.03 24.58
C THR A 116 3.37 0.37 24.28
N GLU A 117 3.06 0.67 23.02
CA GLU A 117 1.71 1.03 22.59
C GLU A 117 0.73 -0.15 22.66
N VAL A 118 1.17 -1.37 22.32
CA VAL A 118 0.31 -2.56 22.37
C VAL A 118 0.18 -3.15 23.78
N LEU A 119 1.15 -2.90 24.67
CA LEU A 119 1.21 -3.50 26.02
C LEU A 119 -0.09 -3.40 26.82
N PRO A 120 -0.81 -2.26 26.87
CA PRO A 120 -2.06 -2.16 27.62
C PRO A 120 -3.16 -3.09 27.10
N LEU A 121 -3.17 -3.38 25.80
CA LEU A 121 -4.16 -4.23 25.14
C LEU A 121 -3.93 -5.71 25.44
N LEU A 122 -2.66 -6.10 25.63
CA LEU A 122 -2.26 -7.48 25.91
C LEU A 122 -2.75 -8.01 27.27
N LYS A 123 -3.24 -7.13 28.15
CA LYS A 123 -3.96 -7.51 29.38
C LYS A 123 -5.32 -8.14 29.11
N LYS A 124 -5.90 -7.88 27.93
CA LYS A 124 -7.25 -8.33 27.54
C LYS A 124 -7.22 -9.46 26.50
N THR A 125 -6.09 -9.66 25.82
CA THR A 125 -5.94 -10.70 24.79
C THR A 125 -4.48 -11.10 24.58
N ARG A 126 -4.28 -12.31 24.04
CA ARG A 126 -2.97 -12.82 23.58
C ARG A 126 -2.88 -12.90 22.06
N LYS A 127 -3.87 -12.36 21.35
CA LYS A 127 -3.92 -12.36 19.89
C LYS A 127 -3.78 -10.94 19.37
N ALA A 128 -2.85 -10.72 18.47
CA ALA A 128 -2.61 -9.43 17.84
C ALA A 128 -2.49 -9.55 16.32
N ALA A 129 -2.96 -8.52 15.62
CA ALA A 129 -2.68 -8.31 14.21
C ALA A 129 -1.83 -7.05 14.06
N PHE A 130 -0.70 -7.16 13.38
CA PHE A 130 0.16 -6.05 13.03
C PHE A 130 0.02 -5.73 11.55
N CYS A 131 -0.84 -4.75 11.26
CA CYS A 131 -1.00 -4.16 9.95
C CYS A 131 0.15 -3.18 9.69
N PHE A 132 1.10 -3.58 8.83
CA PHE A 132 2.27 -2.78 8.49
C PHE A 132 2.22 -2.34 7.03
N SER A 133 1.91 -1.05 6.83
CA SER A 133 1.64 -0.45 5.51
C SER A 133 2.89 -0.10 4.70
N TYR A 134 3.91 -0.95 4.74
CA TYR A 134 5.17 -0.78 4.01
C TYR A 134 5.52 -2.05 3.23
N PRO A 135 6.25 -1.93 2.11
CA PRO A 135 6.74 -3.09 1.37
C PRO A 135 7.54 -4.03 2.29
N THR A 136 6.97 -5.20 2.56
CA THR A 136 7.49 -6.17 3.51
C THR A 136 7.67 -7.50 2.82
N PHE A 137 8.88 -8.04 2.85
CA PHE A 137 9.14 -9.41 2.44
C PHE A 137 8.66 -10.33 3.56
N MET A 138 7.65 -11.16 3.28
CA MET A 138 7.11 -12.11 4.24
C MET A 138 7.87 -13.44 4.14
N TYR A 139 8.17 -14.03 5.30
CA TYR A 139 8.74 -15.37 5.41
C TYR A 139 7.61 -16.41 5.54
N PRO A 140 7.84 -17.69 5.18
CA PRO A 140 6.83 -18.75 5.30
C PRO A 140 6.31 -18.99 6.72
N ASP A 141 7.03 -18.55 7.75
CA ASP A 141 6.62 -18.63 9.15
C ASP A 141 5.74 -17.46 9.62
N GLY A 142 5.37 -16.55 8.72
CA GLY A 142 4.46 -15.43 8.98
C GLY A 142 5.14 -14.16 9.49
N ASP A 143 6.46 -14.18 9.70
CA ASP A 143 7.25 -12.99 9.99
C ASP A 143 7.56 -12.21 8.71
N GLY A 144 8.16 -11.03 8.84
CA GLY A 144 8.57 -10.24 7.70
C GLY A 144 9.80 -9.38 7.98
N SER A 145 10.42 -8.92 6.90
CA SER A 145 11.47 -7.91 6.94
C SER A 145 11.12 -6.78 5.98
N LEU A 146 11.31 -5.54 6.43
CA LEU A 146 11.11 -4.36 5.61
C LEU A 146 12.01 -4.41 4.38
N VAL A 147 11.42 -4.25 3.20
CA VAL A 147 12.18 -4.13 1.94
C VAL A 147 12.69 -2.71 1.79
N MET A 148 11.80 -1.74 2.01
CA MET A 148 12.12 -0.32 1.96
C MET A 148 11.06 0.49 2.70
N LEU A 149 11.47 1.63 3.23
CA LEU A 149 10.55 2.64 3.73
C LEU A 149 10.07 3.53 2.58
N THR A 150 8.83 3.96 2.70
CA THR A 150 8.16 4.86 1.75
C THR A 150 7.49 5.98 2.55
N LYS A 151 6.75 6.87 1.90
CA LYS A 151 5.90 7.88 2.58
C LYS A 151 6.69 8.82 3.52
N GLN A 152 7.96 9.08 3.19
CA GLN A 152 8.85 9.99 3.93
C GLN A 152 9.18 9.57 5.38
N ILE A 153 8.90 8.33 5.76
CA ILE A 153 9.23 7.82 7.09
C ILE A 153 10.71 7.53 7.21
N LYS A 154 11.32 8.04 8.28
CA LYS A 154 12.75 7.92 8.57
C LYS A 154 12.99 6.98 9.74
N ILE A 155 13.00 5.68 9.45
CA ILE A 155 13.46 4.65 10.38
C ILE A 155 14.80 4.08 9.87
N SER A 156 15.80 3.90 10.72
CA SER A 156 17.12 3.38 10.35
C SER A 156 17.48 2.08 11.07
N GLY A 157 18.29 1.22 10.44
CA GLY A 157 18.75 -0.04 11.04
C GLY A 157 17.71 -1.16 11.01
N PHE A 158 16.73 -1.09 10.10
CA PHE A 158 15.73 -2.13 9.89
C PHE A 158 16.21 -3.22 8.92
N GLU A 159 17.28 -2.98 8.18
CA GLU A 159 17.74 -3.84 7.10
C GLU A 159 18.08 -5.25 7.61
N GLY A 160 17.40 -6.26 7.06
CA GLY A 160 17.56 -7.66 7.45
C GLY A 160 16.96 -8.03 8.81
N ARG A 161 16.37 -7.09 9.54
CA ARG A 161 15.68 -7.34 10.80
C ARG A 161 14.33 -8.02 10.56
N ARG A 162 13.92 -8.83 11.54
CA ARG A 162 12.68 -9.59 11.53
C ARG A 162 11.67 -8.95 12.46
N ILE A 163 10.56 -8.48 11.90
CA ILE A 163 9.60 -7.59 12.55
C ILE A 163 8.97 -8.26 13.78
N LEU A 164 8.42 -9.47 13.60
CA LEU A 164 7.74 -10.18 14.68
C LEU A 164 8.74 -10.75 15.67
N ALA A 165 9.90 -11.21 15.22
CA ALA A 165 10.95 -11.70 16.12
C ALA A 165 11.39 -10.59 17.11
N ASP A 166 11.72 -9.41 16.59
CA ASP A 166 12.18 -8.28 17.40
C ASP A 166 11.06 -7.75 18.32
N LEU A 167 9.83 -7.65 17.82
CA LEU A 167 8.67 -7.26 18.63
C LEU A 167 8.38 -8.26 19.76
N THR A 168 8.46 -9.57 19.46
CA THR A 168 8.21 -10.63 20.44
C THR A 168 9.30 -10.67 21.51
N GLU A 169 10.57 -10.49 21.12
CA GLU A 169 11.69 -10.36 22.06
C GLU A 169 11.46 -9.18 23.01
N ARG A 170 11.13 -8.01 22.45
CA ARG A 170 10.88 -6.81 23.26
C ARG A 170 9.69 -6.98 24.22
N LEU A 171 8.60 -7.60 23.77
CA LEU A 171 7.45 -7.89 24.62
C LEU A 171 7.78 -8.88 25.75
N SER A 172 8.65 -9.86 25.48
CA SER A 172 9.14 -10.81 26.49
C SER A 172 9.97 -10.15 27.58
N GLU A 173 10.81 -9.16 27.23
CA GLU A 173 11.54 -8.33 28.19
C GLU A 173 10.61 -7.51 29.09
N LEU A 174 9.47 -7.07 28.54
CA LEU A 174 8.40 -6.37 29.26
C LEU A 174 7.49 -7.32 30.07
N GLY A 175 7.78 -8.63 30.07
CA GLY A 175 7.07 -9.63 30.86
C GLY A 175 5.89 -10.30 30.16
N GLU A 176 5.64 -9.99 28.88
CA GLU A 176 4.55 -10.58 28.10
C GLU A 176 5.06 -11.69 27.17
N ARG A 177 4.49 -12.89 27.29
CA ARG A 177 4.91 -14.07 26.52
C ARG A 177 3.72 -14.77 25.89
N ASN A 178 4.00 -15.64 24.91
CA ASN A 178 2.99 -16.44 24.19
C ASN A 178 1.92 -15.57 23.51
N ILE A 179 2.36 -14.50 22.85
CA ILE A 179 1.49 -13.61 22.08
C ILE A 179 1.50 -14.12 20.63
N GLU A 180 0.32 -14.40 20.11
CA GLU A 180 0.11 -14.77 18.72
C GLU A 180 -0.04 -13.48 17.90
N ILE A 181 1.01 -13.11 17.16
CA ILE A 181 1.01 -11.90 16.33
C ILE A 181 0.99 -12.30 14.85
N THR A 182 -0.02 -11.83 14.11
CA THR A 182 -0.07 -11.98 12.65
C THR A 182 0.38 -10.68 11.99
N LEU A 183 1.42 -10.73 11.17
CA LEU A 183 1.88 -9.59 10.36
C LEU A 183 1.21 -9.61 8.99
N LEU A 184 0.72 -8.45 8.54
CA LEU A 184 0.12 -8.30 7.21
C LEU A 184 0.24 -6.87 6.69
N ASN A 185 0.18 -6.70 5.38
CA ASN A 185 0.06 -5.39 4.75
C ASN A 185 -1.40 -4.88 4.78
N ASP A 186 -1.59 -3.56 4.83
CA ASP A 186 -2.91 -2.92 4.84
C ASP A 186 -3.81 -3.29 3.67
N THR A 187 -3.24 -3.47 2.49
CA THR A 187 -3.98 -3.81 1.28
C THR A 187 -4.50 -5.24 1.35
N LEU A 188 -3.75 -6.14 2.02
CA LEU A 188 -4.23 -7.47 2.39
C LEU A 188 -5.38 -7.37 3.39
N ALA A 189 -5.25 -6.53 4.43
CA ALA A 189 -6.30 -6.32 5.41
C ALA A 189 -7.60 -5.78 4.76
N VAL A 190 -7.50 -4.85 3.81
CA VAL A 190 -8.65 -4.35 3.03
C VAL A 190 -9.32 -5.48 2.25
N LEU A 191 -8.56 -6.30 1.54
CA LEU A 191 -9.11 -7.46 0.84
C LEU A 191 -9.81 -8.42 1.82
N LEU A 192 -9.16 -8.73 2.95
CA LEU A 192 -9.72 -9.63 3.96
C LEU A 192 -10.98 -9.07 4.63
N SER A 193 -11.09 -7.76 4.78
CA SER A 193 -12.28 -7.12 5.35
C SER A 193 -13.55 -7.39 4.52
N ALA A 194 -13.39 -7.60 3.21
CA ALA A 194 -14.50 -7.96 2.33
C ALA A 194 -15.12 -9.32 2.72
N PHE A 195 -14.35 -10.24 3.30
CA PHE A 195 -14.84 -11.56 3.74
C PHE A 195 -15.40 -11.57 5.17
N ALA A 196 -15.33 -10.44 5.88
CA ALA A 196 -16.09 -10.28 7.13
C ALA A 196 -17.61 -10.30 6.83
N ASP A 197 -18.01 -9.75 5.69
CA ASP A 197 -19.36 -9.84 5.15
C ASP A 197 -19.61 -11.24 4.56
N SER A 198 -20.66 -11.92 5.05
CA SER A 198 -21.02 -13.27 4.62
C SER A 198 -21.65 -13.34 3.22
N SER A 199 -21.94 -12.19 2.60
CA SER A 199 -22.49 -12.12 1.25
C SER A 199 -21.45 -12.34 0.14
N LEU A 200 -20.16 -12.12 0.44
CA LEU A 200 -19.06 -12.33 -0.50
C LEU A 200 -18.59 -13.79 -0.45
N LYS A 201 -18.77 -14.49 -1.56
CA LYS A 201 -18.58 -15.95 -1.62
C LYS A 201 -17.30 -16.42 -2.31
N SER A 202 -16.54 -15.51 -2.95
CA SER A 202 -15.47 -15.92 -3.85
C SER A 202 -14.18 -15.09 -3.71
N PRO A 203 -13.12 -15.68 -3.12
CA PRO A 203 -11.77 -15.12 -3.11
C PRO A 203 -11.26 -14.74 -4.50
N SER A 204 -11.52 -15.57 -5.51
CA SER A 204 -11.06 -15.37 -6.90
C SER A 204 -11.76 -14.22 -7.64
N GLN A 205 -12.83 -13.64 -7.10
CA GLN A 205 -13.56 -12.51 -7.69
C GLN A 205 -13.36 -11.20 -6.91
N THR A 206 -12.51 -11.20 -5.89
CA THR A 206 -12.32 -10.05 -5.00
C THR A 206 -10.86 -9.61 -5.03
N PHE A 207 -10.64 -8.30 -5.08
CA PHE A 207 -9.32 -7.71 -4.91
C PHE A 207 -9.41 -6.54 -3.92
N GLY A 208 -8.36 -6.36 -3.12
CA GLY A 208 -8.17 -5.20 -2.28
C GLY A 208 -7.59 -4.06 -3.10
N LEU A 209 -8.09 -2.85 -2.88
CA LEU A 209 -7.60 -1.65 -3.52
C LEU A 209 -7.45 -0.55 -2.46
N ILE A 210 -6.23 -0.04 -2.33
CA ILE A 210 -5.94 1.18 -1.60
C ILE A 210 -5.71 2.27 -2.65
N VAL A 211 -6.52 3.33 -2.61
CA VAL A 211 -6.28 4.59 -3.33
C VAL A 211 -6.46 5.72 -2.33
N GLY A 212 -5.35 6.28 -1.86
CA GLY A 212 -5.32 7.37 -0.89
C GLY A 212 -4.05 8.18 -1.11
N THR A 213 -3.24 8.38 -0.07
CA THR A 213 -1.88 8.94 -0.21
C THR A 213 -1.03 8.07 -1.16
N GLY A 214 -1.19 6.75 -1.12
CA GLY A 214 -0.56 5.82 -2.04
C GLY A 214 -1.56 5.03 -2.88
N LEU A 215 -1.04 4.12 -3.71
CA LEU A 215 -1.81 3.18 -4.52
C LEU A 215 -1.24 1.77 -4.35
N ASN A 216 -2.10 0.84 -3.98
CA ASN A 216 -1.73 -0.57 -3.95
C ASN A 216 -2.93 -1.49 -4.16
N THR A 217 -2.65 -2.73 -4.57
CA THR A 217 -3.65 -3.77 -4.75
C THR A 217 -3.22 -5.10 -4.16
N ALA A 218 -4.20 -5.90 -3.75
CA ALA A 218 -4.01 -7.25 -3.26
C ALA A 218 -5.05 -8.18 -3.89
N ALA A 219 -4.70 -9.43 -4.15
CA ALA A 219 -5.65 -10.41 -4.69
C ALA A 219 -5.23 -11.84 -4.33
N PHE A 220 -6.16 -12.78 -4.47
CA PHE A 220 -5.88 -14.21 -4.43
C PHE A 220 -5.37 -14.69 -5.78
N PHE A 221 -4.36 -15.55 -5.76
CA PHE A 221 -3.85 -16.24 -6.95
C PHE A 221 -3.75 -17.72 -6.69
N ASP A 222 -4.12 -18.53 -7.68
CA ASP A 222 -3.85 -19.96 -7.67
C ASP A 222 -2.35 -20.21 -7.51
N ASN A 223 -2.00 -21.07 -6.56
CA ASN A 223 -0.62 -21.42 -6.24
C ASN A 223 0.15 -21.95 -7.45
N VAL A 224 -0.53 -22.54 -8.45
CA VAL A 224 0.10 -22.97 -9.70
C VAL A 224 0.70 -21.82 -10.52
N LEU A 225 0.23 -20.59 -10.31
CA LEU A 225 0.73 -19.40 -11.00
C LEU A 225 1.96 -18.79 -10.31
N ILE A 226 2.19 -19.10 -9.03
CA ILE A 226 3.24 -18.52 -8.19
C ILE A 226 4.54 -19.33 -8.33
N LYS A 227 5.16 -19.28 -9.51
CA LYS A 227 6.32 -20.15 -9.82
C LYS A 227 7.57 -19.87 -8.98
N LYS A 228 7.66 -18.70 -8.35
CA LYS A 228 8.76 -18.37 -7.43
C LYS A 228 8.71 -19.12 -6.08
N LEU A 229 7.59 -19.78 -5.78
CA LEU A 229 7.39 -20.62 -4.59
C LEU A 229 6.85 -22.00 -5.02
N PRO A 230 7.68 -22.85 -5.65
CA PRO A 230 7.25 -24.15 -6.18
C PRO A 230 6.76 -25.14 -5.11
N GLU A 231 7.04 -24.89 -3.84
CA GLU A 231 6.64 -25.70 -2.69
C GLU A 231 5.20 -25.46 -2.22
N LEU A 232 4.52 -24.42 -2.74
CA LEU A 232 3.13 -24.17 -2.41
C LEU A 232 2.24 -25.34 -2.84
N LYS A 233 1.37 -25.77 -1.93
CA LYS A 233 0.39 -26.84 -2.19
C LYS A 233 -0.73 -26.32 -3.11
N SER A 234 -1.59 -27.21 -3.60
CA SER A 234 -2.82 -26.81 -4.31
C SER A 234 -3.66 -25.86 -3.46
N GLY A 235 -4.22 -24.82 -4.09
CA GLY A 235 -5.03 -23.81 -3.42
C GLY A 235 -4.72 -22.42 -3.94
N GLU A 236 -5.12 -21.40 -3.20
CA GLU A 236 -4.85 -20.01 -3.52
C GLU A 236 -4.02 -19.36 -2.41
N SER A 237 -3.14 -18.44 -2.79
CA SER A 237 -2.41 -17.59 -1.85
C SER A 237 -2.80 -16.14 -2.02
N LEU A 238 -2.82 -15.44 -0.90
CA LEU A 238 -3.00 -14.01 -0.85
C LEU A 238 -1.69 -13.31 -1.27
N ILE A 239 -1.78 -12.43 -2.28
CA ILE A 239 -0.63 -11.70 -2.82
C ILE A 239 -0.88 -10.20 -2.69
N ASN A 240 0.09 -9.49 -2.11
CA ASN A 240 0.22 -8.04 -2.20
C ASN A 240 0.98 -7.70 -3.49
N LEU A 241 0.36 -6.98 -4.42
CA LEU A 241 0.96 -6.71 -5.72
C LEU A 241 2.13 -5.72 -5.62
N GLU A 242 2.07 -4.77 -4.68
CA GLU A 242 2.87 -3.53 -4.70
C GLU A 242 2.66 -2.78 -6.04
N SER A 243 1.39 -2.65 -6.44
CA SER A 243 1.01 -2.21 -7.79
C SER A 243 1.37 -0.76 -8.11
N GLY A 244 1.51 0.10 -7.10
CA GLY A 244 2.02 1.46 -7.28
C GLY A 244 3.40 1.49 -7.95
N GLY A 245 4.19 0.41 -7.82
CA GLY A 245 5.49 0.22 -8.46
C GLY A 245 5.45 0.04 -9.99
N PHE A 246 4.28 -0.23 -10.58
CA PHE A 246 4.15 -0.50 -12.01
C PHE A 246 4.78 0.62 -12.86
N SER A 247 5.80 0.27 -13.64
CA SER A 247 6.67 1.24 -14.30
C SER A 247 6.53 1.28 -15.83
N LYS A 248 5.72 0.38 -16.39
CA LYS A 248 5.52 0.26 -17.85
C LYS A 248 4.27 1.00 -18.34
N ILE A 249 3.55 1.69 -17.45
CA ILE A 249 2.40 2.50 -17.83
C ILE A 249 2.83 3.60 -18.81
N ILE A 250 2.01 3.85 -19.82
CA ILE A 250 2.21 4.94 -20.77
C ILE A 250 2.01 6.27 -20.02
N GLN A 251 3.04 7.11 -20.03
CA GLN A 251 3.08 8.40 -19.33
C GLN A 251 2.93 9.55 -20.33
N GLY A 252 2.19 10.60 -19.96
CA GLY A 252 2.22 11.89 -20.65
C GLY A 252 3.37 12.77 -20.17
N ASP A 253 3.50 13.96 -20.74
CA ASP A 253 4.61 14.88 -20.45
C ASP A 253 4.63 15.29 -18.97
N PHE A 254 3.45 15.59 -18.40
CA PHE A 254 3.34 16.06 -17.02
C PHE A 254 3.54 14.94 -15.99
N ASP A 255 3.21 13.69 -16.34
CA ASP A 255 3.55 12.52 -15.52
C ASP A 255 5.07 12.34 -15.43
N ILE A 256 5.78 12.55 -16.54
CA ILE A 256 7.24 12.46 -16.61
C ILE A 256 7.89 13.59 -15.82
N GLU A 257 7.37 14.82 -15.92
CA GLU A 257 7.85 15.95 -15.14
C GLU A 257 7.65 15.76 -13.63
N LEU A 258 6.47 15.30 -13.23
CA LEU A 258 6.17 14.97 -11.84
C LEU A 258 7.15 13.91 -11.30
N ASP A 259 7.40 12.84 -12.06
CA ASP A 259 8.35 11.80 -11.65
C ASP A 259 9.76 12.34 -11.46
N LYS A 260 10.25 13.15 -12.41
CA LYS A 260 11.59 13.77 -12.36
C LYS A 260 11.79 14.70 -11.17
N THR A 261 10.74 15.43 -10.77
CA THR A 261 10.80 16.42 -9.68
C THR A 261 10.39 15.86 -8.32
N SER A 262 9.94 14.60 -8.28
CA SER A 262 9.58 13.92 -7.03
C SER A 262 10.81 13.56 -6.18
N GLN A 263 10.57 13.16 -4.93
CA GLN A 263 11.63 12.72 -4.02
C GLN A 263 12.29 11.39 -4.45
N ASP A 264 11.57 10.55 -5.21
CA ASP A 264 12.03 9.24 -5.66
C ASP A 264 11.89 9.08 -7.18
N PRO A 265 12.67 9.80 -8.01
CA PRO A 265 12.55 9.72 -9.46
C PRO A 265 12.71 8.30 -10.01
N GLY A 266 11.84 7.92 -10.95
CA GLY A 266 11.84 6.61 -11.60
C GLY A 266 11.15 5.50 -10.81
N LYS A 267 10.79 5.73 -9.54
CA LYS A 267 10.08 4.77 -8.68
C LYS A 267 8.60 5.11 -8.58
N TYR A 268 7.76 4.11 -8.30
CA TYR A 268 6.33 4.28 -8.00
C TYR A 268 5.57 5.11 -9.06
N LYS A 269 5.91 4.91 -10.34
CA LYS A 269 5.37 5.72 -11.45
C LYS A 269 3.85 5.65 -11.52
N TYR A 270 3.29 4.46 -11.40
CA TYR A 270 1.84 4.29 -11.43
C TYR A 270 1.15 4.94 -10.23
N GLU A 271 1.74 4.85 -9.04
CA GLU A 271 1.22 5.57 -7.87
C GLU A 271 1.20 7.09 -8.10
N LYS A 272 2.27 7.66 -8.66
CA LYS A 272 2.35 9.10 -8.94
C LYS A 272 1.28 9.60 -9.90
N MET A 273 0.81 8.74 -10.80
CA MET A 273 -0.25 9.07 -11.75
C MET A 273 -1.66 8.98 -11.16
N CYS A 274 -1.84 8.29 -10.02
CA CYS A 274 -3.17 7.88 -9.56
C CYS A 274 -3.48 8.21 -8.11
N SER A 275 -2.48 8.38 -7.24
CA SER A 275 -2.71 8.59 -5.81
C SER A 275 -2.92 10.06 -5.45
N GLY A 276 -3.70 10.29 -4.40
CA GLY A 276 -4.03 11.62 -3.90
C GLY A 276 -2.83 12.44 -3.45
N ALA A 277 -1.68 11.81 -3.14
CA ALA A 277 -0.46 12.54 -2.80
C ALA A 277 0.11 13.34 -3.99
N TYR A 278 -0.18 12.92 -5.21
CA TYR A 278 0.46 13.45 -6.41
C TYR A 278 -0.51 14.14 -7.37
N LEU A 279 -1.80 13.81 -7.35
CA LEU A 279 -2.80 14.40 -8.25
C LEU A 279 -2.85 15.93 -8.15
N GLY A 280 -2.66 16.50 -6.95
CA GLY A 280 -2.58 17.95 -6.78
C GLY A 280 -1.40 18.57 -7.53
N ARG A 281 -0.21 17.99 -7.38
CA ARG A 281 1.01 18.45 -8.08
C ARG A 281 0.94 18.22 -9.58
N LEU A 282 0.40 17.09 -10.02
CA LEU A 282 0.18 16.81 -11.44
C LEU A 282 -0.77 17.85 -12.07
N SER A 283 -1.84 18.20 -11.36
CA SER A 283 -2.77 19.26 -11.77
C SER A 283 -2.07 20.61 -11.85
N GLU A 284 -1.23 20.95 -10.87
CA GLU A 284 -0.46 22.19 -10.88
C GLU A 284 0.48 22.29 -12.09
N ILE A 285 1.26 21.24 -12.37
CA ILE A 285 2.15 21.18 -13.55
C ILE A 285 1.34 21.38 -14.83
N THR A 286 0.22 20.66 -14.96
CA THR A 286 -0.68 20.75 -16.11
C THR A 286 -1.23 22.17 -16.30
N LEU A 287 -1.66 22.83 -15.22
CA LEU A 287 -2.24 24.17 -15.25
C LEU A 287 -1.19 25.24 -15.59
N ARG A 288 0.04 25.10 -15.09
CA ARG A 288 1.14 26.00 -15.43
C ARG A 288 1.49 25.93 -16.91
N GLU A 289 1.60 24.73 -17.47
CA GLU A 289 1.86 24.58 -18.91
C GLU A 289 0.70 25.13 -19.75
N ALA A 290 -0.55 24.89 -19.35
CA ALA A 290 -1.71 25.46 -20.01
C ALA A 290 -1.72 27.00 -19.99
N ALA A 291 -1.20 27.64 -18.94
CA ALA A 291 -1.04 29.08 -18.86
C ALA A 291 0.03 29.60 -19.84
N ILE A 292 1.16 28.88 -19.95
CA ILE A 292 2.23 29.17 -20.92
C ILE A 292 1.70 29.05 -22.37
N ASP A 293 0.88 28.03 -22.64
CA ASP A 293 0.23 27.81 -23.94
C ASP A 293 -0.96 28.76 -24.22
N GLY A 294 -1.25 29.71 -23.31
CA GLY A 294 -2.25 30.76 -23.51
C GLY A 294 -3.70 30.30 -23.40
N LEU A 295 -3.96 29.21 -22.67
CA LEU A 295 -5.32 28.71 -22.44
C LEU A 295 -6.09 29.49 -21.37
N PHE A 296 -5.42 30.37 -20.63
CA PHE A 296 -6.00 31.19 -19.57
C PHE A 296 -5.86 32.69 -19.86
N THR A 297 -6.65 33.51 -19.17
CA THR A 297 -6.48 34.96 -19.24
C THR A 297 -5.14 35.37 -18.60
N PRO A 298 -4.53 36.49 -19.01
CA PRO A 298 -3.27 36.96 -18.43
C PRO A 298 -3.34 37.16 -16.91
N GLU A 299 -4.50 37.55 -16.37
CA GLU A 299 -4.71 37.74 -14.94
C GLU A 299 -4.59 36.41 -14.18
N PHE A 300 -5.26 35.36 -14.67
CA PHE A 300 -5.23 34.05 -14.04
C PHE A 300 -3.86 33.36 -14.20
N ALA A 301 -3.22 33.50 -15.37
CA ALA A 301 -1.87 33.00 -15.59
C ALA A 301 -0.87 33.57 -14.56
N LYS A 302 -0.99 34.87 -14.27
CA LYS A 302 -0.17 35.55 -13.26
C LYS A 302 -0.46 35.07 -11.83
N GLU A 303 -1.71 34.76 -11.50
CA GLU A 303 -2.08 34.17 -10.20
C GLU A 303 -1.49 32.75 -10.05
N LEU A 304 -1.54 31.94 -11.10
CA LEU A 304 -0.94 30.59 -11.12
C LEU A 304 0.59 30.63 -10.97
N GLU A 305 1.27 31.59 -11.58
CA GLU A 305 2.72 31.78 -11.41
C GLU A 305 3.13 32.05 -9.96
N ALA A 306 2.24 32.66 -9.16
CA ALA A 306 2.49 33.04 -7.78
C ALA A 306 2.22 31.94 -6.74
N LEU A 307 1.64 30.80 -7.13
CA LEU A 307 1.52 29.59 -6.30
C LEU A 307 2.86 28.91 -6.10
#